data_AF-A0A2U2S1Z0-F1
#
_entry.id   AF-A0A2U2S1Z0-F1
#
_cell.length_a   1.000
_cell.length_b   1.000
_cell.length_c   1.000
_cell.angle_alpha   90.00
_cell.angle_beta   90.00
_cell.angle_gamma   90.00
#
_symmetry.space_group_name_H-M   'P 1'
#
loop_
_entity.id
_entity.type
_entity.pdbx_description
1 polymer ?
#
loop_
_entity_poly.entity_id
_entity_poly.type
_entity_poly.pdbx_seq_one_letter_code
_entity_poly.pdbx_strand_id
1 'polypeptide(L)'
;MAIAVTVIQQMTVTFFEWVGCMRYQVKNLDTGAEMELSLETAFRPLVTLPVPFVSQSGPGADALQNDSGAAAAVMLLRAYQPHSAFTPEVFATRFALPGDAHFTLPQLRAALSSLRILTDLRNGMSMQDLFVTLAAGKPLLAALQSQTLAEVGWLATGRTGPHFVVIVGLDLRSVYLHDPSCADGTAGAGRALSLETFWKAWRETATEPQVPIPERSALVPTIALGFRLTRQVRVNIPTLNVRKEPALHAQQVGTLRKGQVVDIVREVNGWGEVPGTGWILLSYTVAAGA
;
A
#
# COMPACT_ATOMS: atom_id res chain seq x y z
N MET A 1 -37.90 -10.51 -5.12
CA MET A 1 -38.14 -10.67 -3.67
C MET A 1 -37.75 -12.09 -3.29
N ALA A 2 -36.55 -12.27 -2.75
CA ALA A 2 -36.05 -13.57 -2.31
C ALA A 2 -35.56 -13.40 -0.88
N ILE A 3 -36.25 -14.03 0.08
CA ILE A 3 -35.90 -14.00 1.49
C ILE A 3 -34.99 -15.20 1.73
N ALA A 4 -33.70 -14.96 1.97
CA ALA A 4 -32.78 -15.98 2.44
C ALA A 4 -32.72 -15.91 3.97
N VAL A 5 -33.17 -16.97 4.65
CA VAL A 5 -33.08 -17.12 6.10
C VAL A 5 -31.96 -18.12 6.37
N THR A 6 -30.88 -17.67 7.01
CA THR A 6 -29.80 -18.56 7.48
C THR A 6 -29.84 -18.57 9.00
N VAL A 7 -29.97 -19.77 9.58
CA VAL A 7 -29.96 -19.98 11.04
C VAL A 7 -28.57 -20.47 11.44
N ILE A 8 -27.84 -19.67 12.20
CA ILE A 8 -26.58 -20.06 12.85
C ILE A 8 -26.79 -19.81 14.34
N GLN A 9 -26.75 -20.87 15.17
CA GLN A 9 -26.95 -20.85 16.64
C GLN A 9 -27.96 -19.81 17.17
N GLN A 10 -29.21 -20.24 17.35
CA GLN A 10 -30.29 -19.54 18.10
C GLN A 10 -30.52 -18.05 17.76
N MET A 11 -30.23 -17.61 16.53
CA MET A 11 -30.64 -16.29 16.04
C MET A 11 -31.18 -16.40 14.60
N THR A 12 -32.24 -15.65 14.30
CA THR A 12 -32.85 -15.56 12.95
C THR A 12 -32.62 -14.14 12.42
N VAL A 13 -31.97 -14.01 11.25
CA VAL A 13 -31.66 -12.72 10.63
C VAL A 13 -32.47 -12.57 9.34
N THR A 14 -33.13 -11.43 9.17
CA THR A 14 -34.00 -11.14 8.01
C THR A 14 -33.47 -9.90 7.28
N PHE A 15 -33.28 -9.98 5.97
CA PHE A 15 -32.67 -8.93 5.15
C PHE A 15 -33.71 -8.14 4.35
N PHE A 16 -33.58 -6.81 4.34
CA PHE A 16 -34.35 -5.91 3.47
C PHE A 16 -33.41 -4.93 2.77
N GLU A 17 -33.58 -4.74 1.46
CA GLU A 17 -32.70 -3.91 0.64
C GLU A 17 -33.43 -2.62 0.22
N TRP A 18 -32.89 -1.47 0.62
CA TRP A 18 -33.21 -0.14 0.08
C TRP A 18 -31.90 0.64 -0.09
N VAL A 19 -31.79 1.36 -1.21
CA VAL A 19 -30.57 2.03 -1.69
C VAL A 19 -29.90 2.84 -0.57
N GLY A 20 -28.67 2.45 -0.20
CA GLY A 20 -27.70 3.30 0.51
C GLY A 20 -27.39 2.96 1.98
N CYS A 21 -28.13 2.08 2.65
CA CYS A 21 -27.81 1.63 4.02
C CYS A 21 -28.47 0.29 4.31
N MET A 22 -27.68 -0.76 4.56
CA MET A 22 -28.20 -2.06 5.02
C MET A 22 -28.56 -1.93 6.51
N ARG A 23 -29.87 -1.90 6.79
CA ARG A 23 -30.42 -2.00 8.15
C ARG A 23 -30.92 -3.42 8.36
N TYR A 24 -30.61 -4.00 9.50
CA TYR A 24 -31.19 -5.28 9.87
C TYR A 24 -31.67 -5.23 11.31
N GLN A 25 -32.74 -5.97 11.56
CA GLN A 25 -33.32 -6.13 12.87
C GLN A 25 -32.84 -7.46 13.46
N VAL A 26 -32.26 -7.38 14.65
CA VAL A 26 -31.88 -8.55 15.44
C VAL A 26 -32.91 -8.68 16.55
N LYS A 27 -33.59 -9.84 16.60
CA LYS A 27 -34.51 -10.19 17.67
C LYS A 27 -33.84 -11.16 18.64
N ASN A 28 -33.77 -10.77 19.91
CA ASN A 28 -33.41 -11.69 20.97
C ASN A 28 -34.60 -12.62 21.23
N LEU A 29 -34.40 -13.92 21.04
CA LEU A 29 -35.49 -14.90 21.08
C LEU A 29 -35.92 -15.28 22.50
N ASP A 30 -35.10 -15.01 23.52
CA ASP A 30 -35.42 -15.30 24.92
C ASP A 30 -36.15 -14.15 25.61
N THR A 31 -35.80 -12.91 25.25
CA THR A 31 -36.37 -11.69 25.86
C THR A 31 -37.38 -10.97 24.96
N GLY A 32 -37.46 -11.36 23.69
CA GLY A 32 -38.30 -10.70 22.69
C GLY A 32 -37.83 -9.31 22.26
N ALA A 33 -36.72 -8.82 22.81
CA ALA A 33 -36.19 -7.49 22.52
C ALA A 33 -35.67 -7.41 21.07
N GLU A 34 -36.09 -6.37 20.35
CA GLU A 34 -35.67 -6.10 18.98
C GLU A 34 -34.71 -4.91 18.96
N MET A 35 -33.58 -5.05 18.27
CA MET A 35 -32.58 -4.01 18.07
C MET A 35 -32.34 -3.83 16.58
N GLU A 36 -32.53 -2.61 16.10
CA GLU A 36 -32.22 -2.23 14.73
C GLU A 36 -30.76 -1.75 14.67
N LEU A 37 -29.94 -2.46 13.91
CA LEU A 37 -28.55 -2.10 13.68
C LEU A 37 -28.41 -1.52 12.28
N SER A 38 -27.89 -0.29 12.22
CA SER A 38 -27.41 0.32 10.98
C SER A 38 -25.92 0.05 10.86
N LEU A 39 -25.53 -0.78 9.88
CA LEU A 39 -24.14 -0.80 9.46
C LEU A 39 -23.89 0.47 8.64
N GLU A 40 -23.29 1.50 9.24
CA GLU A 40 -22.76 2.65 8.49
C GLU A 40 -21.64 2.25 7.50
N THR A 41 -21.19 0.99 7.56
CA THR A 41 -20.04 0.47 6.82
C THR A 41 -20.28 -0.93 6.23
N ALA A 42 -21.51 -1.29 5.87
CA ALA A 42 -21.73 -2.54 5.13
C ALA A 42 -21.19 -2.38 3.70
N PHE A 43 -19.96 -2.84 3.48
CA PHE A 43 -19.32 -2.97 2.17
C PHE A 43 -19.44 -1.72 1.28
N ARG A 44 -18.56 -0.72 1.50
CA ARG A 44 -18.22 0.17 0.39
C ARG A 44 -17.80 -0.71 -0.81
N PRO A 45 -18.17 -0.38 -2.05
CA PRO A 45 -17.53 -0.99 -3.21
C PRO A 45 -16.02 -0.82 -3.00
N LEU A 46 -15.28 -1.92 -3.00
CA LEU A 46 -13.88 -1.98 -2.61
C LEU A 46 -13.08 -0.91 -3.37
N VAL A 47 -12.76 0.21 -2.72
CA VAL A 47 -11.79 1.16 -3.25
C VAL A 47 -10.44 0.54 -2.96
N THR A 48 -9.82 -0.04 -3.99
CA THR A 48 -8.43 -0.48 -3.94
C THR A 48 -7.55 0.66 -3.42
N LEU A 49 -6.54 0.34 -2.63
CA LEU A 49 -5.58 1.31 -2.13
C LEU A 49 -4.96 2.11 -3.29
N PRO A 50 -4.77 3.44 -3.14
CA PRO A 50 -4.37 4.33 -4.24
C PRO A 50 -2.87 4.23 -4.55
N VAL A 51 -2.45 3.04 -4.97
CA VAL A 51 -1.09 2.78 -5.44
C VAL A 51 -1.04 3.09 -6.94
N PRO A 52 -0.06 3.87 -7.43
CA PRO A 52 0.10 4.07 -8.87
C PRO A 52 0.63 2.81 -9.53
N PHE A 53 0.04 2.43 -10.65
CA PHE A 53 0.51 1.30 -11.44
C PHE A 53 1.80 1.64 -12.21
N VAL A 54 2.71 0.66 -12.32
CA VAL A 54 3.95 0.72 -13.09
C VAL A 54 4.18 -0.63 -13.77
N SER A 55 4.23 -0.65 -15.10
CA SER A 55 4.57 -1.88 -15.83
C SER A 55 6.06 -2.22 -15.69
N GLN A 56 6.38 -3.51 -15.73
CA GLN A 56 7.76 -4.00 -15.89
C GLN A 56 8.21 -3.97 -17.35
N SER A 57 7.31 -3.71 -18.31
CA SER A 57 7.60 -3.66 -19.75
C SER A 57 6.98 -2.39 -20.34
N GLY A 58 7.80 -1.40 -20.70
CA GLY A 58 7.35 -0.10 -21.20
C GLY A 58 8.41 1.00 -21.00
N PRO A 59 8.13 2.26 -21.38
CA PRO A 59 9.10 3.34 -21.35
C PRO A 59 9.75 3.52 -19.97
N GLY A 60 11.07 3.29 -19.89
CA GLY A 60 11.84 3.31 -18.65
C GLY A 60 11.96 1.95 -17.94
N ALA A 61 11.72 0.85 -18.67
CA ALA A 61 12.03 -0.53 -18.30
C ALA A 61 12.83 -1.29 -19.40
N ASP A 62 13.29 -0.57 -20.43
CA ASP A 62 13.69 -1.14 -21.73
C ASP A 62 15.07 -1.83 -21.75
N ALA A 63 15.92 -1.60 -20.73
CA ALA A 63 17.33 -2.02 -20.76
C ALA A 63 17.72 -3.20 -19.82
N LEU A 64 16.90 -3.57 -18.83
CA LEU A 64 17.34 -4.42 -17.70
C LEU A 64 16.32 -5.50 -17.27
N GLN A 65 15.92 -6.35 -18.21
CA GLN A 65 15.29 -7.66 -17.94
C GLN A 65 13.97 -7.68 -17.13
N ASN A 66 13.09 -6.68 -17.28
CA ASN A 66 11.66 -6.80 -16.95
C ASN A 66 11.34 -7.44 -15.57
N ASP A 67 12.11 -7.12 -14.53
CA ASP A 67 11.91 -7.72 -13.21
C ASP A 67 10.67 -7.10 -12.53
N SER A 68 9.68 -7.96 -12.28
CA SER A 68 8.46 -7.63 -11.56
C SER A 68 8.70 -6.98 -10.19
N GLY A 69 9.80 -7.33 -9.51
CA GLY A 69 10.20 -6.81 -8.21
C GLY A 69 10.64 -5.34 -8.27
N ALA A 70 11.39 -4.95 -9.30
CA ALA A 70 11.78 -3.54 -9.49
C ALA A 70 10.54 -2.67 -9.73
N ALA A 71 9.63 -3.12 -10.60
CA ALA A 71 8.38 -2.42 -10.88
C ALA A 71 7.49 -2.33 -9.63
N ALA A 72 7.31 -3.44 -8.90
CA ALA A 72 6.52 -3.45 -7.66
C ALA A 72 7.10 -2.54 -6.57
N ALA A 73 8.44 -2.49 -6.42
CA ALA A 73 9.08 -1.57 -5.49
C ALA A 73 8.88 -0.10 -5.89
N VAL A 74 8.93 0.21 -7.19
CA VAL A 74 8.65 1.55 -7.71
C VAL A 74 7.19 1.95 -7.49
N MET A 75 6.22 1.02 -7.65
CA MET A 75 4.82 1.27 -7.30
C MET A 75 4.67 1.69 -5.82
N LEU A 76 5.25 0.92 -4.90
CA LEU A 76 5.25 1.27 -3.48
C LEU A 76 5.93 2.62 -3.22
N LEU A 77 7.13 2.83 -3.79
CA LEU A 77 7.85 4.10 -3.64
C LEU A 77 6.99 5.30 -4.08
N ARG A 78 6.37 5.22 -5.26
CA ARG A 78 5.53 6.30 -5.79
C ARG A 78 4.22 6.47 -5.00
N ALA A 79 3.70 5.41 -4.37
CA ALA A 79 2.54 5.52 -3.49
C ALA A 79 2.85 6.36 -2.22
N TYR A 80 4.06 6.24 -1.67
CA TYR A 80 4.50 6.99 -0.49
C TYR A 80 5.24 8.29 -0.82
N GLN A 81 5.80 8.42 -2.03
CA GLN A 81 6.50 9.60 -2.53
C GLN A 81 6.00 9.93 -3.94
N PRO A 82 4.82 10.59 -4.09
CA PRO A 82 4.17 10.82 -5.39
C PRO A 82 4.99 11.62 -6.41
N HIS A 83 5.98 12.39 -5.95
CA HIS A 83 6.88 13.18 -6.80
C HIS A 83 8.14 12.41 -7.24
N SER A 84 8.27 11.14 -6.86
CA SER A 84 9.43 10.32 -7.24
C SER A 84 9.42 10.03 -8.73
N ALA A 85 10.51 10.40 -9.42
CA ALA A 85 10.73 10.11 -10.84
C ALA A 85 11.35 8.72 -11.09
N PHE A 86 11.54 7.89 -10.05
CA PHE A 86 12.12 6.55 -10.20
C PHE A 86 11.33 5.70 -11.18
N THR A 87 12.00 5.13 -12.18
CA THR A 87 11.47 4.10 -13.08
C THR A 87 12.00 2.72 -12.67
N PRO A 88 11.40 1.61 -13.15
CA PRO A 88 11.94 0.27 -12.91
C PRO A 88 13.41 0.13 -13.35
N GLU A 89 13.79 0.71 -14.49
CA GLU A 89 15.17 0.69 -14.99
C GLU A 89 16.13 1.47 -14.08
N VAL A 90 15.77 2.68 -13.64
CA VAL A 90 16.59 3.47 -12.71
C VAL A 90 16.74 2.73 -11.39
N PHE A 91 15.68 2.07 -10.92
CA PHE A 91 15.71 1.26 -9.71
C PHE A 91 16.65 0.05 -9.89
N ALA A 92 16.48 -0.71 -10.96
CA ALA A 92 17.31 -1.88 -11.28
C ALA A 92 18.79 -1.50 -11.42
N THR A 93 19.09 -0.45 -12.19
CA THR A 93 20.46 0.06 -12.40
C THR A 93 21.15 0.41 -11.09
N ARG A 94 20.39 0.89 -10.10
CA ARG A 94 20.92 1.35 -8.82
C ARG A 94 21.08 0.24 -7.79
N PHE A 95 20.19 -0.77 -7.80
CA PHE A 95 20.07 -1.71 -6.69
C PHE A 95 20.21 -3.19 -7.08
N ALA A 96 20.20 -3.53 -8.37
CA ALA A 96 20.46 -4.90 -8.80
C ALA A 96 21.91 -5.27 -8.53
N LEU A 97 22.15 -6.51 -8.08
CA LEU A 97 23.50 -7.04 -7.91
C LEU A 97 23.93 -7.78 -9.18
N PRO A 98 25.21 -7.68 -9.59
CA PRO A 98 25.72 -8.44 -10.72
C PRO A 98 25.58 -9.95 -10.52
N GLY A 99 24.99 -10.64 -11.49
CA GLY A 99 24.83 -12.10 -11.49
C GLY A 99 23.50 -12.62 -10.95
N ASP A 100 22.68 -11.76 -10.31
CA ASP A 100 21.33 -12.13 -9.90
C ASP A 100 20.35 -12.03 -11.08
N ALA A 101 19.56 -13.08 -11.29
CA ALA A 101 18.52 -13.10 -12.32
C ALA A 101 17.28 -12.30 -11.91
N HIS A 102 16.99 -12.23 -10.61
CA HIS A 102 15.82 -11.54 -10.06
C HIS A 102 16.14 -10.92 -8.70
N PHE A 103 15.42 -9.85 -8.35
CA PHE A 103 15.43 -9.28 -7.02
C PHE A 103 14.91 -10.26 -5.97
N THR A 104 15.50 -10.22 -4.77
CA THR A 104 15.02 -10.93 -3.58
C THR A 104 14.27 -9.98 -2.63
N LEU A 105 13.37 -10.51 -1.80
CA LEU A 105 12.66 -9.69 -0.79
C LEU A 105 13.63 -8.91 0.13
N PRO A 106 14.75 -9.47 0.62
CA PRO A 106 15.74 -8.72 1.39
C PRO A 106 16.39 -7.57 0.60
N GLN A 107 16.72 -7.77 -0.69
CA GLN A 107 17.27 -6.72 -1.54
C GLN A 107 16.26 -5.60 -1.77
N LEU A 108 15.01 -5.94 -2.10
CA LEU A 108 13.93 -4.98 -2.28
C LEU A 108 13.69 -4.17 -1.00
N ARG A 109 13.68 -4.82 0.17
CA ARG A 109 13.57 -4.15 1.46
C ARG A 109 14.72 -3.19 1.73
N ALA A 110 15.96 -3.61 1.48
CA ALA A 110 17.14 -2.77 1.67
C ALA A 110 17.11 -1.55 0.74
N ALA A 111 16.74 -1.75 -0.53
CA ALA A 111 16.58 -0.68 -1.51
C ALA A 111 15.49 0.32 -1.09
N LEU A 112 14.30 -0.15 -0.73
CA LEU A 112 13.20 0.69 -0.22
C LEU A 112 13.59 1.47 1.04
N SER A 113 14.28 0.82 1.98
CA SER A 113 14.79 1.47 3.20
C SER A 113 15.78 2.58 2.88
N SER A 114 16.67 2.39 1.91
CA SER A 114 17.61 3.43 1.44
C SER A 114 16.89 4.65 0.85
N LEU A 115 15.69 4.42 0.28
CA LEU A 115 14.78 5.44 -0.26
C LEU A 115 13.78 5.97 0.77
N ARG A 116 13.99 5.70 2.07
CA ARG A 116 13.15 6.12 3.20
C ARG A 116 11.73 5.51 3.22
N ILE A 117 11.52 4.40 2.51
CA ILE A 117 10.31 3.59 2.62
C ILE A 117 10.60 2.43 3.57
N LEU A 118 10.15 2.55 4.82
CA LEU A 118 10.38 1.54 5.85
C LEU A 118 9.34 0.42 5.73
N THR A 119 9.80 -0.81 5.53
CA THR A 119 8.98 -2.01 5.42
C THR A 119 9.47 -3.13 6.33
N ASP A 120 8.50 -3.88 6.87
CA ASP A 120 8.73 -5.12 7.59
C ASP A 120 8.63 -6.29 6.62
N LEU A 121 9.64 -7.17 6.62
CA LEU A 121 9.54 -8.46 5.95
C LEU A 121 8.77 -9.42 6.87
N ARG A 122 7.54 -9.74 6.47
CA ARG A 122 6.69 -10.71 7.18
C ARG A 122 6.65 -12.01 6.39
N ASN A 123 6.67 -13.13 7.10
CA ASN A 123 6.57 -14.48 6.55
C ASN A 123 5.37 -15.19 7.18
N GLY A 124 4.81 -16.21 6.51
CA GLY A 124 3.74 -17.04 7.06
C GLY A 124 2.45 -16.28 7.37
N MET A 125 2.21 -15.13 6.73
CA MET A 125 1.06 -14.28 7.01
C MET A 125 -0.26 -15.03 6.83
N SER A 126 -1.18 -14.90 7.79
CA SER A 126 -2.53 -15.44 7.67
C SER A 126 -3.42 -14.58 6.77
N MET A 127 -4.58 -15.12 6.37
CA MET A 127 -5.62 -14.31 5.71
C MET A 127 -6.09 -13.14 6.59
N GLN A 128 -6.13 -13.34 7.91
CA GLN A 128 -6.46 -12.29 8.86
C GLN A 128 -5.39 -11.19 8.88
N ASP A 129 -4.10 -11.56 8.87
CA ASP A 129 -3.00 -10.58 8.77
C ASP A 129 -3.10 -9.74 7.50
N LEU A 130 -3.38 -10.39 6.37
CA LEU A 130 -3.55 -9.72 5.08
C LEU A 130 -4.72 -8.73 5.14
N PHE A 131 -5.87 -9.15 5.66
CA PHE A 131 -7.05 -8.30 5.83
C PHE A 131 -6.75 -7.10 6.74
N VAL A 132 -6.18 -7.33 7.93
CA VAL A 132 -5.87 -6.26 8.89
C VAL A 132 -4.87 -5.27 8.29
N THR A 133 -3.88 -5.74 7.53
CA THR A 133 -2.89 -4.89 6.88
C THR A 133 -3.53 -3.98 5.83
N LEU A 134 -4.36 -4.55 4.95
CA LEU A 134 -5.06 -3.80 3.91
C LEU A 134 -6.11 -2.83 4.49
N ALA A 135 -6.85 -3.27 5.51
CA ALA A 135 -7.80 -2.42 6.25
C ALA A 135 -7.11 -1.24 6.95
N ALA A 136 -5.86 -1.41 7.37
CA ALA A 136 -5.01 -0.34 7.90
C ALA A 136 -4.45 0.60 6.82
N GLY A 137 -4.83 0.45 5.54
CA GLY A 137 -4.38 1.31 4.46
C GLY A 137 -2.96 1.02 3.96
N LYS A 138 -2.44 -0.19 4.21
CA LYS A 138 -1.06 -0.56 3.88
C LYS A 138 -1.05 -1.53 2.68
N PRO A 139 -0.60 -1.09 1.48
CA PRO A 139 -0.39 -2.01 0.36
C PRO A 139 0.80 -2.92 0.65
N LEU A 140 0.81 -4.13 0.08
CA LEU A 140 1.86 -5.12 0.33
C LEU A 140 2.59 -5.46 -0.96
N LEU A 141 3.91 -5.56 -0.93
CA LEU A 141 4.66 -6.21 -2.01
C LEU A 141 4.83 -7.68 -1.66
N ALA A 142 4.26 -8.56 -2.46
CA ALA A 142 4.27 -10.00 -2.24
C ALA A 142 4.95 -10.73 -3.40
N ALA A 143 5.62 -11.85 -3.09
CA ALA A 143 6.10 -12.79 -4.08
C ALA A 143 5.03 -13.88 -4.30
N LEU A 144 4.76 -14.24 -5.54
CA LEU A 144 3.87 -15.34 -5.92
C LEU A 144 4.64 -16.34 -6.79
N GLN A 145 4.25 -17.61 -6.72
CA GLN A 145 4.87 -18.67 -7.51
C GLN A 145 4.42 -18.57 -8.98
N SER A 146 5.37 -18.45 -9.90
CA SER A 146 5.10 -18.16 -11.32
C SER A 146 4.44 -19.31 -12.09
N GLN A 147 4.77 -20.56 -11.78
CA GLN A 147 4.21 -21.76 -12.42
C GLN A 147 2.73 -21.97 -12.03
N THR A 148 2.38 -21.83 -10.76
CA THR A 148 1.02 -21.86 -10.23
C THR A 148 0.15 -20.80 -10.90
N LEU A 149 0.70 -19.61 -11.13
CA LEU A 149 0.03 -18.57 -11.89
C LEU A 149 -0.08 -18.92 -13.39
N ALA A 150 0.92 -19.58 -13.97
CA ALA A 150 0.85 -20.04 -15.36
C ALA A 150 -0.18 -21.16 -15.57
N GLU A 151 -0.36 -22.08 -14.60
CA GLU A 151 -1.35 -23.16 -14.64
C GLU A 151 -2.78 -22.65 -14.82
N VAL A 152 -3.10 -21.49 -14.25
CA VAL A 152 -4.42 -20.85 -14.36
C VAL A 152 -4.51 -19.85 -15.51
N GLY A 153 -3.47 -19.75 -16.35
CA GLY A 153 -3.40 -18.79 -17.46
C GLY A 153 -3.18 -17.33 -17.02
N TRP A 154 -2.75 -17.08 -15.78
CA TRP A 154 -2.48 -15.73 -15.29
C TRP A 154 -1.18 -15.16 -15.86
N LEU A 155 -0.13 -15.99 -15.94
CA LEU A 155 1.16 -15.68 -16.56
C LEU A 155 1.42 -16.58 -17.77
N ALA A 156 2.32 -16.13 -18.64
CA ALA A 156 2.89 -16.98 -19.68
C ALA A 156 3.71 -18.13 -19.07
N THR A 157 3.65 -19.30 -19.71
CA THR A 157 4.43 -20.49 -19.32
C THR A 157 5.93 -20.29 -19.53
N GLY A 158 6.75 -21.01 -18.76
CA GLY A 158 8.21 -20.98 -18.90
C GLY A 158 8.91 -19.84 -18.16
N ARG A 159 8.19 -19.04 -17.38
CA ARG A 159 8.78 -18.08 -16.44
C ARG A 159 9.44 -18.83 -15.27
N THR A 160 10.66 -18.42 -14.93
CA THR A 160 11.42 -18.96 -13.80
C THR A 160 11.53 -17.90 -12.70
N GLY A 161 11.53 -18.32 -11.44
CA GLY A 161 11.64 -17.41 -10.30
C GLY A 161 10.30 -16.81 -9.85
N PRO A 162 10.31 -16.02 -8.76
CA PRO A 162 9.11 -15.44 -8.18
C PRO A 162 8.52 -14.34 -9.07
N HIS A 163 7.20 -14.22 -9.05
CA HIS A 163 6.49 -13.08 -9.62
C HIS A 163 6.08 -12.12 -8.52
N PHE A 164 6.64 -10.91 -8.51
CA PHE A 164 6.31 -9.89 -7.52
C PHE A 164 5.11 -9.05 -7.97
N VAL A 165 4.20 -8.81 -7.03
CA VAL A 165 2.99 -8.01 -7.25
C VAL A 165 2.78 -7.06 -6.07
N VAL A 166 2.00 -6.00 -6.29
CA VAL A 166 1.52 -5.15 -5.19
C VAL A 166 0.06 -5.46 -4.89
N ILE A 167 -0.22 -5.93 -3.69
CA ILE A 167 -1.57 -6.18 -3.20
C ILE A 167 -2.19 -4.86 -2.76
N VAL A 168 -3.34 -4.52 -3.34
CA VAL A 168 -4.02 -3.24 -3.14
C VAL A 168 -5.44 -3.38 -2.60
N GLY A 169 -5.97 -4.60 -2.50
CA GLY A 169 -7.29 -4.83 -1.94
C GLY A 169 -7.63 -6.32 -1.84
N LEU A 170 -8.72 -6.62 -1.13
CA LEU A 170 -9.31 -7.94 -1.09
C LEU A 170 -10.82 -7.85 -0.91
N ASP A 171 -11.55 -8.86 -1.37
CA ASP A 171 -12.92 -9.13 -0.97
C ASP A 171 -13.07 -10.62 -0.60
N LEU A 172 -14.30 -11.11 -0.51
CA LEU A 172 -14.60 -12.50 -0.13
C LEU A 172 -14.21 -13.54 -1.21
N ARG A 173 -13.99 -13.12 -2.45
CA ARG A 173 -13.72 -13.98 -3.61
C ARG A 173 -12.32 -13.79 -4.17
N SER A 174 -11.77 -12.59 -4.06
CA SER A 174 -10.59 -12.18 -4.82
C SER A 174 -9.65 -11.30 -4.02
N VAL A 175 -8.37 -11.38 -4.38
CA VAL A 175 -7.33 -10.43 -4.01
C VAL A 175 -7.05 -9.55 -5.23
N TYR A 176 -6.97 -8.24 -5.01
CA TYR A 176 -6.75 -7.26 -6.07
C TYR A 176 -5.27 -6.89 -6.11
N LEU A 177 -4.66 -7.11 -7.26
CA LEU A 177 -3.22 -7.01 -7.48
C LEU A 177 -2.91 -5.98 -8.55
N HIS A 178 -1.88 -5.17 -8.32
CA HIS A 178 -1.16 -4.54 -9.42
C HIS A 178 -0.13 -5.55 -9.93
N ASP A 179 -0.32 -5.97 -11.18
CA ASP A 179 0.52 -6.96 -11.84
C ASP A 179 1.49 -6.29 -12.83
N PRO A 180 2.79 -6.22 -12.50
CA PRO A 180 3.76 -5.56 -13.35
C PRO A 180 3.95 -6.23 -14.72
N SER A 181 3.55 -7.50 -14.90
CA SER A 181 3.73 -8.23 -16.17
C SER A 181 2.85 -7.71 -17.30
N CYS A 182 1.83 -6.90 -17.00
CA CYS A 182 0.97 -6.28 -17.99
C CYS A 182 1.62 -5.00 -18.54
N ALA A 183 1.66 -4.87 -19.87
CA ALA A 183 2.25 -3.72 -20.55
C ALA A 183 1.43 -2.41 -20.36
N ASP A 184 0.11 -2.51 -20.18
CA ASP A 184 -0.78 -1.37 -19.96
C ASP A 184 -1.32 -1.36 -18.53
N GLY A 185 -1.42 -0.16 -17.94
CA GLY A 185 -2.01 0.05 -16.62
C GLY A 185 -3.49 -0.22 -16.54
N THR A 186 -4.25 -0.10 -17.63
CA THR A 186 -5.67 -0.50 -17.64
C THR A 186 -5.86 -2.01 -17.46
N ALA A 187 -4.88 -2.81 -17.91
CA ALA A 187 -4.88 -4.25 -17.81
C ALA A 187 -4.18 -4.77 -16.55
N GLY A 188 -3.16 -4.08 -16.07
CA GLY A 188 -2.33 -4.49 -14.93
C GLY A 188 -2.77 -3.97 -13.56
N ALA A 189 -3.49 -2.85 -13.51
CA ALA A 189 -3.88 -2.24 -12.24
C ALA A 189 -5.14 -2.89 -11.65
N GLY A 190 -5.00 -3.51 -10.48
CA GLY A 190 -6.13 -3.97 -9.68
C GLY A 190 -6.79 -5.22 -10.27
N ARG A 191 -6.01 -6.06 -10.93
CA ARG A 191 -6.47 -7.35 -11.45
C ARG A 191 -6.94 -8.23 -10.30
N ALA A 192 -8.14 -8.78 -10.43
CA ALA A 192 -8.70 -9.69 -9.44
C ALA A 192 -8.14 -11.10 -9.66
N LEU A 193 -7.37 -11.61 -8.70
CA LEU A 193 -6.95 -13.01 -8.62
C LEU A 193 -7.84 -13.73 -7.61
N SER A 194 -8.35 -14.90 -7.96
CA SER A 194 -9.20 -15.67 -7.05
C SER A 194 -8.47 -15.93 -5.72
N LEU A 195 -9.18 -15.90 -4.60
CA LEU A 195 -8.60 -16.09 -3.28
C LEU A 195 -7.88 -17.44 -3.17
N GLU A 196 -8.45 -18.48 -3.77
CA GLU A 196 -7.88 -19.82 -3.81
C GLU A 196 -6.56 -19.85 -4.58
N THR A 197 -6.55 -19.32 -5.80
CA THR A 197 -5.35 -19.26 -6.63
C THR A 197 -4.26 -18.41 -5.98
N PHE A 198 -4.62 -17.25 -5.44
CA PHE A 198 -3.70 -16.39 -4.70
C PHE A 198 -3.08 -17.16 -3.53
N TRP A 199 -3.91 -17.81 -2.70
CA TRP A 199 -3.44 -18.53 -1.53
C TRP A 199 -2.55 -19.73 -1.88
N LYS A 200 -2.85 -20.43 -2.99
CA LYS A 200 -1.99 -21.49 -3.52
C LYS A 200 -0.63 -20.92 -3.95
N ALA A 201 -0.63 -19.93 -4.85
CA ALA A 201 0.59 -19.33 -5.39
C ALA A 201 1.46 -18.65 -4.32
N TRP A 202 0.87 -18.07 -3.27
CA TRP A 202 1.60 -17.41 -2.20
C TRP A 202 2.24 -18.41 -1.20
N ARG A 203 1.67 -19.61 -1.06
CA ARG A 203 2.29 -20.69 -0.27
C ARG A 203 3.41 -21.40 -1.02
N GLU A 204 3.19 -21.68 -2.30
CA GLU A 204 4.11 -22.45 -3.12
C GLU A 204 5.42 -21.72 -3.46
N THR A 205 5.57 -20.43 -3.10
CA THR A 205 6.86 -19.72 -3.20
C THR A 205 7.99 -20.42 -2.45
N ALA A 206 7.66 -21.16 -1.38
CA ALA A 206 8.62 -21.93 -0.60
C ALA A 206 9.18 -23.15 -1.35
N THR A 207 8.50 -23.57 -2.42
CA THR A 207 8.91 -24.71 -3.26
C THR A 207 9.74 -24.31 -4.47
N GLU A 208 10.02 -23.00 -4.65
CA GLU A 208 10.77 -22.52 -5.80
C GLU A 208 12.23 -23.02 -5.77
N PRO A 209 12.73 -23.74 -6.80
CA PRO A 209 14.01 -24.46 -6.73
C PRO A 209 15.24 -23.57 -6.63
N GLN A 210 15.19 -22.34 -7.16
CA GLN A 210 16.36 -21.47 -7.32
C GLN A 210 16.54 -20.46 -6.17
N VAL A 211 15.45 -20.02 -5.53
CA VAL A 211 15.47 -19.11 -4.36
C VAL A 211 14.25 -19.42 -3.49
N PRO A 212 14.38 -20.25 -2.44
CA PRO A 212 13.24 -20.54 -1.57
C PRO A 212 12.85 -19.28 -0.80
N ILE A 213 11.72 -18.68 -1.18
CA ILE A 213 11.09 -17.58 -0.45
C ILE A 213 10.12 -18.22 0.54
N PRO A 214 10.27 -17.97 1.86
CA PRO A 214 9.35 -18.54 2.85
C PRO A 214 7.89 -18.31 2.45
N GLU A 215 7.03 -19.28 2.73
CA GLU A 215 5.63 -19.18 2.32
C GLU A 215 4.98 -17.91 2.87
N ARG A 216 4.07 -17.33 2.07
CA ARG A 216 3.24 -16.19 2.47
C ARG A 216 4.07 -14.99 2.94
N SER A 217 5.18 -14.75 2.23
CA SER A 217 6.07 -13.63 2.50
C SER A 217 5.63 -12.35 1.78
N ALA A 218 5.72 -11.23 2.48
CA ALA A 218 5.49 -9.91 1.91
C ALA A 218 6.30 -8.82 2.62
N LEU A 219 6.60 -7.74 1.90
CA LEU A 219 7.05 -6.48 2.48
C LEU A 219 5.83 -5.63 2.81
N VAL A 220 5.70 -5.30 4.09
CA VAL A 220 4.60 -4.50 4.63
C VAL A 220 5.13 -3.13 5.05
N PRO A 221 4.64 -2.03 4.47
CA PRO A 221 4.96 -0.69 4.95
C PRO A 221 4.60 -0.50 6.42
N THR A 222 5.51 0.12 7.16
CA THR A 222 5.32 0.41 8.59
C THR A 222 4.21 1.43 8.83
N ILE A 223 3.93 2.30 7.85
CA ILE A 223 2.89 3.35 7.88
C ILE A 223 1.83 3.14 6.80
N ALA A 224 0.60 3.60 7.05
CA ALA A 224 -0.49 3.58 6.08
C ALA A 224 -0.26 4.58 4.92
N LEU A 225 -0.85 4.34 3.76
CA LEU A 225 -0.91 5.36 2.71
C LEU A 225 -1.66 6.60 3.19
N GLY A 226 -1.20 7.77 2.75
CA GLY A 226 -1.74 9.05 3.22
C GLY A 226 -1.33 9.41 4.65
N PHE A 227 -0.71 8.49 5.40
CA PHE A 227 -0.07 8.82 6.67
C PHE A 227 1.16 9.68 6.39
N ARG A 228 1.05 10.96 6.72
CA ARG A 228 2.19 11.86 6.69
C ARG A 228 2.87 11.76 8.05
N LEU A 229 4.15 11.39 8.06
CA LEU A 229 5.01 11.55 9.22
C LEU A 229 5.18 13.06 9.46
N THR A 230 4.16 13.69 10.04
CA THR A 230 4.18 15.10 10.38
C THR A 230 4.91 15.24 11.69
N ARG A 231 6.09 15.85 11.65
CA ARG A 231 6.72 16.33 12.88
C ARG A 231 6.03 17.63 13.26
N GLN A 232 5.37 17.66 14.41
CA GLN A 232 4.83 18.91 14.92
C GLN A 232 5.94 19.76 15.53
N VAL A 233 5.95 21.03 15.14
CA VAL A 233 6.84 22.03 15.71
C VAL A 233 6.04 23.24 16.15
N ARG A 234 6.48 23.86 17.24
CA ARG A 234 5.89 25.09 17.77
C ARG A 234 6.82 26.26 17.46
N VAL A 235 6.27 27.33 16.87
CA VAL A 235 7.02 28.56 16.61
C VAL A 235 7.48 29.18 17.94
N ASN A 236 8.77 29.48 18.05
CA ASN A 236 9.39 29.98 19.28
C ASN A 236 9.74 31.49 19.24
N ILE A 237 9.57 32.14 18.09
CA ILE A 237 9.81 33.57 17.89
C ILE A 237 8.50 34.33 17.66
N PRO A 238 8.44 35.67 17.87
CA PRO A 238 7.23 36.46 17.68
C PRO A 238 6.54 36.26 16.33
N THR A 239 7.32 36.33 15.25
CA THR A 239 6.85 36.16 13.87
C THR A 239 7.89 35.38 13.08
N LEU A 240 7.48 34.26 12.48
CA LEU A 240 8.30 33.42 11.61
C LEU A 240 7.80 33.54 10.17
N ASN A 241 8.69 33.84 9.23
CA ASN A 241 8.33 33.94 7.83
C ASN A 241 8.14 32.56 7.20
N VAL A 242 7.08 32.40 6.41
CA VAL A 242 6.88 31.26 5.52
C VAL A 242 7.30 31.66 4.11
N ARG A 243 8.15 30.85 3.47
CA ARG A 243 8.74 31.13 2.16
C ARG A 243 8.30 30.11 1.12
N LYS A 244 8.31 30.51 -0.15
CA LYS A 244 7.90 29.62 -1.25
C LYS A 244 8.84 28.43 -1.45
N GLU A 245 10.13 28.61 -1.14
CA GLU A 245 11.21 27.62 -1.30
C GLU A 245 12.11 27.63 -0.05
N PRO A 246 12.90 26.57 0.21
CA PRO A 246 13.77 26.45 1.39
C PRO A 246 15.05 27.31 1.25
N ALA A 247 14.89 28.62 1.08
CA ALA A 247 16.00 29.55 0.91
C ALA A 247 15.69 30.93 1.53
N LEU A 248 16.72 31.58 2.08
CA LEU A 248 16.59 32.90 2.71
C LEU A 248 16.17 34.02 1.74
N HIS A 249 16.50 33.87 0.46
CA HIS A 249 16.16 34.83 -0.60
C HIS A 249 14.82 34.52 -1.29
N ALA A 250 14.18 33.37 -0.99
CA ALA A 250 12.92 33.00 -1.61
C ALA A 250 11.79 33.93 -1.17
N GLN A 251 10.80 34.14 -2.04
CA GLN A 251 9.64 34.99 -1.78
C GLN A 251 8.94 34.57 -0.47
N GLN A 252 8.65 35.56 0.38
CA GLN A 252 7.80 35.36 1.55
C GLN A 252 6.34 35.24 1.10
N VAL A 253 5.69 34.15 1.48
CA VAL A 253 4.30 33.82 1.12
C VAL A 253 3.34 33.86 2.31
N GLY A 254 3.88 33.98 3.54
CA GLY A 254 3.08 34.09 4.75
C GLY A 254 3.93 34.29 5.99
N THR A 255 3.27 34.28 7.15
CA THR A 255 3.91 34.31 8.47
C THR A 255 3.18 33.41 9.46
N LEU A 256 3.91 32.93 10.46
CA LEU A 256 3.39 32.19 11.62
C LEU A 256 3.74 32.96 12.89
N ARG A 257 2.87 32.91 13.90
CA ARG A 257 3.07 33.62 15.16
C ARG A 257 3.66 32.71 16.24
N LYS A 258 4.32 33.30 17.25
CA LYS A 258 4.80 32.56 18.42
C LYS A 258 3.71 31.69 19.02
N GLY A 259 4.06 30.44 19.35
CA GLY A 259 3.14 29.47 19.94
C GLY A 259 2.30 28.70 18.93
N GLN A 260 2.24 29.13 17.67
CA GLN A 260 1.54 28.40 16.62
C GLN A 260 2.24 27.05 16.38
N VAL A 261 1.45 25.97 16.40
CA VAL A 261 1.91 24.61 16.09
C VAL A 261 1.61 24.33 14.64
N VAL A 262 2.60 23.78 13.92
CA VAL A 262 2.46 23.40 12.51
C VAL A 262 3.07 22.02 12.29
N ASP A 263 2.48 21.30 11.34
CA ASP A 263 2.98 20.02 10.86
C ASP A 263 4.11 20.24 9.83
N ILE A 264 5.22 19.51 10.00
CA ILE A 264 6.34 19.48 9.06
C ILE A 264 6.33 18.15 8.33
N VAL A 265 6.15 18.18 7.01
CA VAL A 265 6.09 16.97 6.16
C VAL A 265 7.38 16.65 5.43
N ARG A 266 8.30 17.61 5.35
CA ARG A 266 9.59 17.46 4.67
C ARG A 266 10.61 18.38 5.31
N GLU A 267 11.84 17.89 5.47
CA GLU A 267 12.96 18.70 5.95
C GLU A 267 14.08 18.75 4.91
N VAL A 268 14.62 19.94 4.63
CA VAL A 268 15.75 20.14 3.69
C VAL A 268 16.67 21.21 4.26
N ASN A 269 17.92 20.87 4.58
CA ASN A 269 18.96 21.83 5.00
C ASN A 269 18.51 22.79 6.12
N GLY A 270 17.82 22.27 7.14
CA GLY A 270 17.31 23.08 8.28
C GLY A 270 15.98 23.80 8.02
N TRP A 271 15.37 23.63 6.85
CA TRP A 271 14.03 24.08 6.53
C TRP A 271 13.01 22.96 6.71
N GLY A 272 11.81 23.32 7.15
CA GLY A 272 10.66 22.44 7.23
C GLY A 272 9.54 22.91 6.30
N GLU A 273 8.97 21.99 5.52
CA GLU A 273 7.81 22.23 4.68
C GLU A 273 6.52 22.10 5.48
N VAL A 274 5.75 23.18 5.53
CA VAL A 274 4.37 23.22 6.03
C VAL A 274 3.43 22.95 4.85
N PRO A 275 2.64 21.86 4.88
CA PRO A 275 1.80 21.44 3.77
C PRO A 275 0.90 22.56 3.24
N GLY A 276 0.92 22.80 1.93
CA GLY A 276 0.06 23.79 1.28
C GLY A 276 0.35 25.25 1.65
N THR A 277 1.38 25.51 2.46
CA THR A 277 1.69 26.87 2.93
C THR A 277 3.08 27.33 2.47
N GLY A 278 4.10 26.48 2.62
CA GLY A 278 5.48 26.78 2.22
C GLY A 278 6.51 26.33 3.27
N TRP A 279 7.70 26.91 3.22
CA TRP A 279 8.86 26.51 3.99
C TRP A 279 9.18 27.47 5.14
N ILE A 280 9.55 26.92 6.29
CA ILE A 280 9.98 27.68 7.47
C ILE A 280 11.37 27.23 7.92
N LEU A 281 12.12 28.11 8.57
CA LEU A 281 13.40 27.75 9.20
C LEU A 281 13.14 27.07 10.55
N LEU A 282 13.56 25.81 10.66
CA LEU A 282 13.31 24.98 11.86
C LEU A 282 14.08 25.48 13.08
N SER A 283 15.17 26.22 12.90
CA SER A 283 15.94 26.85 13.98
C SER A 283 15.13 27.85 14.82
N TYR A 284 13.99 28.33 14.31
CA TYR A 284 13.07 29.21 15.03
C TYR A 284 11.87 28.49 15.64
N THR A 285 11.91 27.16 15.66
CA THR A 285 10.88 26.30 16.20
C THR A 285 11.44 25.41 17.30
N VAL A 286 10.57 24.87 18.14
CA VAL A 286 10.89 23.79 19.07
C VAL A 286 10.00 22.60 18.77
N ALA A 287 10.44 21.39 19.12
CA ALA A 287 9.58 20.22 19.02
C ALA A 287 8.28 20.49 19.79
N ALA A 288 7.14 20.25 19.15
CA ALA A 288 5.88 20.15 19.85
C ALA A 288 5.81 18.71 20.38
N GLY A 289 6.47 18.47 21.52
CA GLY A 289 6.50 17.18 22.18
C GLY A 289 5.57 17.15 23.39
N ALA A 290 4.74 16.10 23.41
CA ALA A 290 4.13 15.37 24.54
C ALA A 290 3.61 16.18 25.74
#